data_AF-A0A3D4Q3P6-F1
#
_entry.id   AF-A0A3D4Q3P6-F1
#
_cell.length_a   1.000
_cell.length_b   1.000
_cell.length_c   1.000
_cell.angle_alpha   90.00
_cell.angle_beta   90.00
_cell.angle_gamma   90.00
#
_symmetry.space_group_name_H-M   'P 1'
#
loop_
_entity.id
_entity.type
_entity.pdbx_description
1 polymer ?
#
loop_
_entity_poly.entity_id
_entity_poly.type
_entity_poly.pdbx_seq_one_letter_code
_entity_poly.pdbx_strand_id
1 'polypeptide(L)'
;MLKLHFKDNRRPPVWIVEKLFSIGSAADNHLVMDDEGVDPFHAKVIQENAKYFLKDNNSTSGCFVNGQRITQKEILPGDIIKIGHCDIIVLDPRSLPDKAKDTYAAPWRLVSDSSWLAGKHFILLPERGTIIGRGNQCDIVIPGTHLSRRHTEISIEGNHLRIKDLGSANGTFLNELRIDNATANNGDRLRLDVYTFRIVAPDLEDSKTRIRKPIDELSKPVERKLPSSEPKRWKTRPTSPGNRIEPSLRNGRRNAWLALITATLVAAAIVIFLLW
;
A
#
# COMPACT_ATOMS: atom_id res chain seq x y z
N MET A 1 -28.70 -3.63 4.93
CA MET A 1 -28.71 -2.15 5.00
C MET A 1 -27.68 -1.71 3.99
N LEU A 2 -28.08 -1.03 2.92
CA LEU A 2 -27.25 -0.89 1.74
C LEU A 2 -26.15 0.17 1.92
N LYS A 3 -25.10 0.06 1.11
CA LYS A 3 -24.06 1.08 0.93
C LYS A 3 -24.05 1.56 -0.52
N LEU A 4 -23.70 2.82 -0.70
CA LEU A 4 -23.41 3.45 -1.98
C LEU A 4 -21.91 3.62 -2.13
N HIS A 5 -21.33 3.13 -3.23
CA HIS A 5 -19.91 3.19 -3.49
C HIS A 5 -19.61 3.80 -4.85
N PHE A 6 -18.85 4.89 -4.89
CA PHE A 6 -18.43 5.51 -6.15
C PHE A 6 -17.48 4.58 -6.91
N LYS A 7 -17.79 4.30 -8.18
CA LYS A 7 -17.01 3.39 -9.04
C LYS A 7 -15.59 3.91 -9.32
N ASP A 8 -15.41 5.22 -9.33
CA ASP A 8 -14.11 5.87 -9.48
C ASP A 8 -13.26 5.87 -8.19
N ASN A 9 -13.79 5.30 -7.09
CA ASN A 9 -13.15 5.21 -5.78
C ASN A 9 -12.72 6.57 -5.18
N ARG A 10 -13.33 7.68 -5.59
CA ARG A 10 -12.94 9.01 -5.09
C ARG A 10 -13.27 9.23 -3.61
N ARG A 11 -14.19 8.44 -3.05
CA ARG A 11 -14.65 8.51 -1.66
C ARG A 11 -14.96 7.13 -1.08
N PRO A 12 -14.83 6.94 0.25
CA PRO A 12 -15.28 5.72 0.93
C PRO A 12 -16.77 5.43 0.68
N PRO A 13 -17.20 4.16 0.72
CA PRO A 13 -18.61 3.81 0.63
C PRO A 13 -19.44 4.48 1.73
N VAL A 14 -20.61 5.01 1.37
CA VAL A 14 -21.52 5.69 2.27
C VAL A 14 -22.69 4.78 2.60
N TRP A 15 -23.02 4.69 3.88
CA TRP A 15 -24.15 3.89 4.36
C TRP A 15 -25.46 4.63 4.14
N ILE A 16 -26.49 3.91 3.67
CA ILE A 16 -27.85 4.42 3.68
C ILE A 16 -28.41 4.19 5.09
N VAL A 17 -28.28 5.21 5.94
CA VAL A 17 -28.64 5.14 7.37
C VAL A 17 -30.04 5.67 7.67
N GLU A 18 -30.53 6.59 6.83
CA GLU A 18 -31.85 7.21 7.00
C GLU A 18 -32.91 6.53 6.13
N LYS A 19 -34.17 6.59 6.58
CA LYS A 19 -35.32 6.16 5.76
C LYS A 19 -35.47 7.00 4.49
N LEU A 20 -35.03 8.25 4.55
CA LEU A 20 -35.04 9.20 3.44
C LEU A 20 -33.63 9.76 3.28
N PHE A 21 -32.87 9.19 2.35
CA PHE A 21 -31.47 9.54 2.13
C PHE A 21 -31.33 10.39 0.87
N SER A 22 -31.04 11.68 1.02
CA SER A 22 -30.95 12.65 -0.09
C SER A 22 -29.56 12.69 -0.73
N ILE A 23 -29.53 12.91 -2.04
CA ILE A 23 -28.34 12.95 -2.89
C ILE A 23 -28.41 14.19 -3.79
N GLY A 24 -27.36 14.99 -3.83
CA GLY A 24 -27.30 16.19 -4.67
C GLY A 24 -26.08 17.05 -4.37
N SER A 25 -25.93 18.17 -5.07
CA SER A 25 -24.79 19.09 -4.88
C SER A 25 -24.94 20.05 -3.71
N ALA A 26 -26.16 20.26 -3.20
CA ALA A 26 -26.37 21.10 -2.02
C ALA A 26 -25.77 20.46 -0.76
N ALA A 27 -25.24 21.30 0.13
CA ALA A 27 -24.52 20.88 1.33
C ALA A 27 -25.42 20.21 2.40
N ASP A 28 -26.74 20.33 2.28
CA ASP A 28 -27.73 19.73 3.17
C ASP A 28 -28.16 18.31 2.74
N ASN A 29 -27.57 17.77 1.66
CA ASN A 29 -27.78 16.37 1.29
C ASN A 29 -26.98 15.42 2.19
N HIS A 30 -27.52 14.21 2.37
CA HIS A 30 -26.82 13.14 3.06
C HIS A 30 -25.60 12.66 2.25
N LEU A 31 -25.73 12.64 0.92
CA LEU A 31 -24.62 12.44 -0.01
C LEU A 31 -24.46 13.68 -0.88
N VAL A 32 -23.51 14.53 -0.49
CA VAL A 32 -23.15 15.73 -1.23
C VAL A 32 -22.24 15.37 -2.40
N MET A 33 -22.64 15.73 -3.63
CA MET A 33 -21.92 15.43 -4.88
C MET A 33 -21.69 16.72 -5.66
N ASP A 34 -20.47 17.24 -5.61
CA ASP A 34 -20.05 18.45 -6.32
C ASP A 34 -19.51 18.09 -7.71
N ASP A 35 -20.36 17.45 -8.50
CA ASP A 35 -20.01 16.91 -9.81
C ASP A 35 -20.89 17.52 -10.90
N GLU A 36 -20.34 17.62 -12.10
CA GLU A 36 -21.07 18.16 -13.26
C GLU A 36 -22.32 17.32 -13.57
N GLY A 37 -23.41 18.04 -13.85
CA GLY A 37 -24.72 17.43 -14.11
C GLY A 37 -25.45 16.96 -12.85
N VAL A 38 -24.98 17.33 -11.65
CA VAL A 38 -25.66 17.00 -10.39
C VAL A 38 -26.40 18.20 -9.79
N ASP A 39 -27.72 18.20 -9.94
CA ASP A 39 -28.62 19.19 -9.32
C ASP A 39 -28.51 19.29 -7.79
N PRO A 40 -28.87 20.44 -7.18
CA PRO A 40 -28.82 20.67 -5.74
C PRO A 40 -29.53 19.59 -4.92
N PHE A 41 -30.70 19.14 -5.37
CA PHE A 41 -31.45 18.02 -4.80
C PHE A 41 -31.82 17.06 -5.92
N HIS A 42 -30.86 16.23 -6.31
CA HIS A 42 -30.95 15.43 -7.53
C HIS A 42 -31.84 14.20 -7.36
N ALA A 43 -31.63 13.45 -6.29
CA ALA A 43 -32.28 12.17 -6.06
C ALA A 43 -32.42 11.89 -4.57
N LYS A 44 -33.21 10.88 -4.25
CA LYS A 44 -33.32 10.33 -2.90
C LYS A 44 -33.49 8.83 -2.93
N VAL A 45 -32.91 8.16 -1.94
CA VAL A 45 -33.21 6.77 -1.65
C VAL A 45 -34.25 6.73 -0.53
N ILE A 46 -35.34 6.02 -0.78
CA ILE A 46 -36.45 5.83 0.15
C ILE A 46 -36.42 4.38 0.62
N GLN A 47 -36.36 4.16 1.93
CA GLN A 47 -36.43 2.85 2.54
C GLN A 47 -37.85 2.57 3.03
N GLU A 48 -38.53 1.61 2.39
CA GLU A 48 -39.90 1.17 2.71
C GLU A 48 -39.96 -0.35 2.78
N ASN A 49 -40.53 -0.92 3.84
CA ASN A 49 -40.73 -2.38 3.97
C ASN A 49 -39.48 -3.22 3.68
N ALA A 50 -38.32 -2.78 4.20
CA ALA A 50 -36.99 -3.37 3.96
C ALA A 50 -36.46 -3.31 2.51
N LYS A 51 -37.20 -2.67 1.59
CA LYS A 51 -36.78 -2.36 0.23
C LYS A 51 -36.22 -0.95 0.13
N TYR A 52 -35.38 -0.71 -0.88
CA TYR A 52 -34.78 0.58 -1.16
C TYR A 52 -35.21 1.03 -2.55
N PHE A 53 -35.73 2.24 -2.66
CA PHE A 53 -36.17 2.82 -3.91
C PHE A 53 -35.36 4.08 -4.20
N LEU A 54 -34.65 4.10 -5.32
CA LEU A 54 -34.08 5.34 -5.85
C LEU A 54 -35.20 6.10 -6.55
N LYS A 55 -35.40 7.36 -6.16
CA LYS A 55 -36.34 8.29 -6.78
C LYS A 55 -35.60 9.51 -7.29
N ASP A 56 -35.75 9.78 -8.57
CA ASP A 56 -35.32 11.02 -9.20
C ASP A 56 -36.19 12.18 -8.71
N ASN A 57 -35.59 13.32 -8.45
CA ASN A 57 -36.29 14.51 -7.95
C ASN A 57 -36.53 15.52 -9.09
N ASN A 58 -36.94 15.04 -10.26
CA ASN A 58 -37.06 15.81 -11.51
C ASN A 58 -35.75 16.52 -11.86
N SER A 59 -34.64 15.79 -11.75
CA SER A 59 -33.32 16.35 -12.02
C SER A 59 -33.12 16.64 -13.50
N THR A 60 -32.26 17.60 -13.80
CA THR A 60 -31.95 18.08 -15.15
C THR A 60 -31.36 16.96 -16.00
N SER A 61 -30.38 16.21 -15.48
CA SER A 61 -29.76 15.09 -16.22
C SER A 61 -30.53 13.78 -16.08
N GLY A 62 -31.45 13.67 -15.11
CA GLY A 62 -32.11 12.42 -14.74
C GLY A 62 -31.22 11.44 -13.98
N CYS A 63 -31.87 10.48 -13.32
CA CYS A 63 -31.24 9.30 -12.71
C CYS A 63 -31.31 8.08 -13.63
N PHE A 64 -30.28 7.23 -13.58
CA PHE A 64 -30.26 5.95 -14.29
C PHE A 64 -29.87 4.81 -13.36
N VAL A 65 -30.42 3.62 -13.60
CA VAL A 65 -30.04 2.37 -12.93
C VAL A 65 -29.77 1.32 -13.99
N ASN A 66 -28.55 0.78 -14.02
CA ASN A 66 -28.07 -0.17 -15.04
C ASN A 66 -28.25 0.37 -16.47
N GLY A 67 -28.03 1.67 -16.67
CA GLY A 67 -28.15 2.34 -17.96
C GLY A 67 -29.57 2.75 -18.37
N GLN A 68 -30.60 2.33 -17.63
CA GLN A 68 -31.98 2.71 -17.89
C GLN A 68 -32.37 3.95 -17.07
N ARG A 69 -32.94 4.98 -17.71
CA ARG A 69 -33.46 6.17 -17.01
C ARG A 69 -34.65 5.80 -16.12
N ILE A 70 -34.70 6.34 -14.91
CA ILE A 70 -35.75 6.05 -13.93
C ILE A 70 -36.37 7.35 -13.40
N THR A 71 -37.65 7.28 -13.05
CA THR A 71 -38.29 8.26 -12.16
C THR A 71 -38.31 7.73 -10.73
N GLN A 72 -38.64 6.45 -10.57
CA GLN A 72 -38.52 5.70 -9.33
C GLN A 72 -38.25 4.23 -9.66
N LYS A 73 -37.31 3.59 -8.99
CA LYS A 73 -37.01 2.16 -9.17
C LYS A 73 -36.47 1.56 -7.88
N GLU A 74 -36.86 0.31 -7.59
CA GLU A 74 -36.24 -0.48 -6.54
C GLU A 74 -34.77 -0.73 -6.90
N ILE A 75 -33.85 -0.40 -6.00
CA ILE A 75 -32.42 -0.63 -6.18
C ILE A 75 -32.00 -1.89 -5.43
N LEU A 76 -31.26 -2.74 -6.13
CA LEU A 76 -30.77 -4.01 -5.63
C LEU A 76 -29.24 -3.98 -5.47
N PRO A 77 -28.68 -4.87 -4.65
CA PRO A 77 -27.24 -5.01 -4.52
C PRO A 77 -26.62 -5.43 -5.86
N GLY A 78 -25.52 -4.80 -6.24
CA GLY A 78 -24.88 -4.94 -7.55
C GLY A 78 -25.35 -3.93 -8.59
N ASP A 79 -26.46 -3.22 -8.37
CA ASP A 79 -26.93 -2.20 -9.30
C ASP A 79 -25.95 -1.04 -9.44
N ILE A 80 -25.84 -0.53 -10.66
CA ILE A 80 -25.08 0.68 -10.98
C ILE A 80 -26.06 1.84 -11.16
N ILE A 81 -26.01 2.77 -10.23
CA ILE A 81 -26.72 4.05 -10.28
C ILE A 81 -25.85 5.06 -11.01
N LYS A 82 -26.40 5.78 -11.99
CA LYS A 82 -25.75 6.95 -12.59
C LYS A 82 -26.54 8.22 -12.28
N ILE A 83 -25.83 9.21 -11.75
CA ILE A 83 -26.31 10.55 -11.37
C ILE A 83 -25.30 11.56 -11.93
N GLY A 84 -25.72 12.45 -12.83
CA GLY A 84 -24.80 13.28 -13.61
C GLY A 84 -23.74 12.42 -14.31
N HIS A 85 -22.47 12.75 -14.13
CA HIS A 85 -21.34 11.97 -14.67
C HIS A 85 -20.82 10.87 -13.72
N CYS A 86 -21.53 10.59 -12.63
CA CYS A 86 -21.04 9.73 -11.55
C CYS A 86 -21.68 8.35 -11.62
N ASP A 87 -20.87 7.29 -11.57
CA ASP A 87 -21.32 5.91 -11.42
C ASP A 87 -21.16 5.45 -9.97
N ILE A 88 -22.25 4.95 -9.36
CA ILE A 88 -22.33 4.52 -7.97
C ILE A 88 -22.85 3.08 -7.94
N ILE A 89 -22.13 2.19 -7.28
CA ILE A 89 -22.50 0.79 -7.09
C ILE A 89 -23.25 0.64 -5.77
N VAL A 90 -24.37 -0.08 -5.80
CA VAL A 90 -25.15 -0.45 -4.62
C VAL A 90 -24.59 -1.74 -4.03
N LEU A 91 -24.28 -1.75 -2.74
CA LEU A 91 -23.73 -2.91 -2.05
C LEU A 91 -24.65 -3.33 -0.91
N ASP A 92 -24.95 -4.62 -0.77
CA ASP A 92 -25.56 -5.15 0.46
C ASP A 92 -24.51 -5.86 1.31
N PRO A 93 -24.24 -5.36 2.52
CA PRO A 93 -23.42 -6.05 3.49
C PRO A 93 -24.12 -7.28 4.11
N ARG A 94 -25.34 -7.65 3.71
CA ARG A 94 -26.05 -8.88 4.15
C ARG A 94 -26.22 -9.95 3.07
N SER A 95 -26.19 -9.59 1.78
CA SER A 95 -26.17 -10.56 0.66
C SER A 95 -24.81 -11.22 0.46
N LEU A 96 -23.85 -10.86 1.30
CA LEU A 96 -22.66 -11.65 1.55
C LEU A 96 -23.09 -12.78 2.51
N PRO A 97 -22.97 -14.06 2.10
CA PRO A 97 -23.67 -15.18 2.72
C PRO A 97 -23.47 -15.30 4.24
N ASP A 98 -24.53 -15.75 4.91
CA ASP A 98 -24.81 -15.89 6.36
C ASP A 98 -23.78 -16.65 7.24
N LYS A 99 -22.54 -16.81 6.79
CA LYS A 99 -21.38 -17.15 7.64
C LYS A 99 -20.67 -15.92 8.22
N ALA A 100 -21.25 -14.73 8.11
CA ALA A 100 -20.68 -13.47 8.60
C ALA A 100 -20.83 -13.25 10.13
N LYS A 101 -20.62 -14.29 10.93
CA LYS A 101 -20.07 -14.13 12.30
C LYS A 101 -18.56 -14.36 12.35
N ASP A 102 -18.00 -14.95 11.29
CA ASP A 102 -16.58 -14.90 11.01
C ASP A 102 -16.39 -14.22 9.64
N THR A 103 -15.59 -13.16 9.59
CA THR A 103 -14.90 -12.73 8.35
C THR A 103 -15.68 -11.89 7.33
N TYR A 104 -15.95 -10.61 7.63
CA TYR A 104 -15.77 -9.58 6.58
C TYR A 104 -14.30 -9.21 6.51
N ALA A 105 -13.54 -10.13 5.93
CA ALA A 105 -12.26 -9.74 5.41
C ALA A 105 -12.51 -8.78 4.25
N ALA A 106 -11.88 -7.60 4.27
CA ALA A 106 -11.99 -6.58 3.22
C ALA A 106 -11.84 -7.20 1.81
N PRO A 107 -12.32 -6.64 0.70
CA PRO A 107 -12.01 -7.26 -0.60
C PRO A 107 -10.51 -7.18 -0.89
N TRP A 108 -9.98 -8.08 -1.74
CA TRP A 108 -8.64 -7.94 -2.28
C TRP A 108 -8.51 -6.57 -2.95
N ARG A 109 -7.42 -5.86 -2.67
CA ARG A 109 -7.17 -4.53 -3.23
C ARG A 109 -5.72 -4.35 -3.62
N LEU A 110 -5.51 -3.59 -4.69
CA LEU A 110 -4.22 -3.05 -5.07
C LEU A 110 -4.06 -1.66 -4.46
N VAL A 111 -3.05 -1.47 -3.63
CA VAL A 111 -2.68 -0.16 -3.07
C VAL A 111 -1.50 0.34 -3.87
N SER A 112 -1.64 1.47 -4.57
CA SER A 112 -0.53 1.99 -5.34
C SER A 112 0.48 2.72 -4.45
N ASP A 113 1.75 2.35 -4.62
CA ASP A 113 2.90 3.01 -4.01
C ASP A 113 3.54 4.05 -4.96
N SER A 114 2.97 4.23 -6.17
CA SER A 114 3.57 5.06 -7.23
C SER A 114 3.17 6.52 -7.10
N SER A 115 4.13 7.44 -7.22
CA SER A 115 3.99 8.90 -7.04
C SER A 115 2.58 9.48 -7.28
N TRP A 116 2.09 9.53 -8.53
CA TRP A 116 0.79 10.13 -8.88
C TRP A 116 -0.45 9.30 -8.55
N LEU A 117 -0.28 8.03 -8.17
CA LEU A 117 -1.34 7.11 -7.76
C LEU A 117 -1.24 6.82 -6.25
N ALA A 118 -0.30 7.45 -5.54
CA ALA A 118 0.01 7.14 -4.16
C ALA A 118 -1.25 7.22 -3.29
N GLY A 119 -1.53 6.13 -2.56
CA GLY A 119 -2.71 6.02 -1.71
C GLY A 119 -4.03 5.72 -2.45
N LYS A 120 -4.03 5.59 -3.78
CA LYS A 120 -5.19 5.04 -4.50
C LYS A 120 -5.30 3.55 -4.27
N HIS A 121 -6.53 3.11 -4.01
CA HIS A 121 -6.87 1.71 -3.80
C HIS A 121 -7.78 1.24 -4.94
N PHE A 122 -7.48 0.10 -5.53
CA PHE A 122 -8.30 -0.52 -6.57
C PHE A 122 -8.81 -1.87 -6.06
N ILE A 123 -10.13 -2.02 -5.99
CA ILE A 123 -10.78 -3.24 -5.52
C ILE A 123 -10.80 -4.27 -6.67
N LEU A 124 -10.45 -5.51 -6.36
CA LEU A 124 -10.54 -6.63 -7.30
C LEU A 124 -11.91 -7.30 -7.16
N LEU A 125 -12.57 -7.53 -8.30
CA LEU A 125 -13.90 -8.14 -8.32
C LEU A 125 -13.78 -9.67 -8.35
N PRO A 126 -14.51 -10.42 -7.50
CA PRO A 126 -14.40 -11.87 -7.41
C PRO A 126 -15.10 -12.63 -8.54
N GLU A 127 -16.11 -12.02 -9.18
CA GLU A 127 -16.96 -12.70 -10.16
C GLU A 127 -16.34 -12.80 -11.56
N ARG A 128 -15.32 -11.99 -11.86
CA ARG A 128 -14.61 -12.01 -13.14
C ARG A 128 -13.16 -11.56 -12.98
N GLY A 129 -12.28 -12.04 -13.86
CA GLY A 129 -10.91 -11.52 -13.96
C GLY A 129 -10.94 -10.00 -14.14
N THR A 130 -10.22 -9.28 -13.28
CA THR A 130 -10.08 -7.83 -13.33
C THR A 130 -8.97 -7.48 -14.31
N ILE A 131 -9.32 -6.85 -15.43
CA ILE A 131 -8.36 -6.43 -16.45
C ILE A 131 -7.84 -5.03 -16.12
N ILE A 132 -6.52 -4.88 -16.12
CA ILE A 132 -5.82 -3.61 -15.88
C ILE A 132 -5.13 -3.18 -17.17
N GLY A 133 -5.26 -1.91 -17.54
CA GLY A 133 -4.64 -1.37 -18.75
C GLY A 133 -4.94 0.11 -18.98
N ARG A 134 -4.41 0.68 -20.06
CA ARG A 134 -4.72 2.07 -20.46
C ARG A 134 -5.97 2.21 -21.31
N GLY A 135 -6.50 1.10 -21.84
CA GLY A 135 -7.66 1.11 -22.71
C GLY A 135 -8.96 1.22 -21.93
N ASN A 136 -9.95 1.93 -22.48
CA ASN A 136 -11.26 2.14 -21.87
C ASN A 136 -12.08 0.85 -21.66
N GLN A 137 -11.70 -0.25 -22.32
CA GLN A 137 -12.31 -1.56 -22.16
C GLN A 137 -11.84 -2.33 -20.90
N CYS A 138 -10.90 -1.78 -20.11
CA CYS A 138 -10.40 -2.42 -18.89
C CYS A 138 -11.29 -2.12 -17.68
N ASP A 139 -11.27 -3.00 -16.68
CA ASP A 139 -11.94 -2.78 -15.40
C ASP A 139 -11.25 -1.69 -14.59
N ILE A 140 -9.92 -1.73 -14.55
CA ILE A 140 -9.08 -0.70 -13.96
C ILE A 140 -8.33 0.02 -15.08
N VAL A 141 -8.72 1.26 -15.35
CA VAL A 141 -8.12 2.10 -16.38
C VAL A 141 -7.07 3.02 -15.75
N ILE A 142 -5.82 2.83 -16.16
CA ILE A 142 -4.72 3.72 -15.78
C ILE A 142 -4.23 4.41 -17.06
N PRO A 143 -4.61 5.67 -17.29
CA PRO A 143 -4.25 6.38 -18.52
C PRO A 143 -2.74 6.65 -18.57
N GLY A 144 -2.20 6.75 -19.79
CA GLY A 144 -0.78 7.00 -20.03
C GLY A 144 -0.17 6.01 -21.02
N THR A 145 1.06 6.28 -21.44
CA THR A 145 1.78 5.47 -22.43
C THR A 145 2.42 4.22 -21.84
N HIS A 146 2.58 4.19 -20.51
CA HIS A 146 3.31 3.17 -19.77
C HIS A 146 2.56 1.84 -19.58
N LEU A 147 1.24 1.79 -19.80
CA LEU A 147 0.49 0.54 -19.82
C LEU A 147 0.07 0.14 -21.24
N SER A 148 0.03 -1.16 -21.53
CA SER A 148 -0.68 -1.67 -22.70
C SER A 148 -2.19 -1.44 -22.59
N ARG A 149 -2.88 -1.45 -23.73
CA ARG A 149 -4.35 -1.28 -23.80
C ARG A 149 -5.07 -2.27 -22.90
N ARG A 150 -4.63 -3.52 -22.89
CA ARG A 150 -4.93 -4.57 -21.90
C ARG A 150 -3.56 -5.07 -21.45
N HIS A 151 -3.18 -4.86 -20.20
CA HIS A 151 -1.82 -5.13 -19.73
C HIS A 151 -1.78 -6.46 -18.98
N THR A 152 -2.59 -6.59 -17.95
CA THR A 152 -2.67 -7.80 -17.13
C THR A 152 -4.12 -8.09 -16.75
N GLU A 153 -4.41 -9.34 -16.47
CA GLU A 153 -5.66 -9.82 -15.88
C GLU A 153 -5.34 -10.41 -14.51
N ILE A 154 -6.13 -10.04 -13.51
CA ILE A 154 -6.01 -10.56 -12.15
C ILE A 154 -7.31 -11.27 -11.78
N SER A 155 -7.23 -12.56 -11.50
CA SER A 155 -8.36 -13.36 -11.01
C SER A 155 -8.13 -13.77 -9.57
N ILE A 156 -9.21 -13.86 -8.80
CA ILE A 156 -9.17 -14.34 -7.41
C ILE A 156 -9.34 -15.86 -7.44
N GLU A 157 -8.34 -16.59 -6.96
CA GLU A 157 -8.36 -18.06 -6.87
C GLU A 157 -8.24 -18.47 -5.39
N GLY A 158 -9.39 -18.65 -4.73
CA GLY A 158 -9.44 -18.99 -3.31
C GLY A 158 -8.88 -17.87 -2.42
N ASN A 159 -7.73 -18.12 -1.79
CA ASN A 159 -7.04 -17.18 -0.90
C ASN A 159 -5.77 -16.56 -1.51
N HIS A 160 -5.65 -16.60 -2.84
CA HIS A 160 -4.57 -15.93 -3.56
C HIS A 160 -5.10 -15.29 -4.83
N LEU A 161 -4.27 -14.43 -5.42
CA LEU A 161 -4.52 -13.86 -6.73
C LEU A 161 -3.75 -14.64 -7.77
N ARG A 162 -4.34 -14.83 -8.94
CA ARG A 162 -3.62 -15.24 -10.13
C ARG A 162 -3.48 -14.05 -11.05
N ILE A 163 -2.25 -13.75 -11.41
CA ILE A 163 -1.86 -12.62 -12.25
C ILE A 163 -1.40 -13.19 -13.58
N LYS A 164 -2.01 -12.73 -14.67
CA LYS A 164 -1.69 -13.15 -16.03
C LYS A 164 -1.33 -11.92 -16.86
N ASP A 165 -0.16 -11.92 -17.47
CA ASP A 165 0.20 -10.91 -18.46
C ASP A 165 -0.58 -11.17 -19.76
N LEU A 166 -1.08 -10.11 -20.40
CA LEU A 166 -1.88 -10.19 -21.62
C LEU A 166 -1.08 -9.84 -22.88
N GLY A 167 0.24 -10.04 -22.87
CA GLY A 167 1.15 -9.62 -23.92
C GLY A 167 1.48 -8.14 -23.81
N SER A 168 1.78 -7.67 -22.60
CA SER A 168 2.13 -6.28 -22.36
C SER A 168 3.48 -5.91 -23.00
N ALA A 169 3.64 -4.65 -23.41
CA ALA A 169 4.86 -4.20 -24.07
C ALA A 169 6.09 -4.20 -23.14
N ASN A 170 5.87 -3.79 -21.88
CA ASN A 170 6.93 -3.62 -20.88
C ASN A 170 7.00 -4.78 -19.87
N GLY A 171 6.05 -5.73 -19.95
CA GLY A 171 5.97 -6.88 -19.04
C GLY A 171 5.26 -6.57 -17.73
N THR A 172 4.72 -7.64 -17.13
CA THR A 172 4.21 -7.67 -15.76
C THR A 172 5.26 -8.26 -14.83
N PHE A 173 5.48 -7.65 -13.65
CA PHE A 173 6.46 -8.10 -12.67
C PHE A 173 5.81 -8.36 -11.32
N LEU A 174 6.16 -9.46 -10.66
CA LEU A 174 5.75 -9.78 -9.30
C LEU A 174 7.01 -9.92 -8.43
N ASN A 175 7.13 -9.12 -7.38
CA ASN A 175 8.31 -9.05 -6.52
C ASN A 175 9.61 -8.88 -7.34
N GLU A 176 9.58 -7.95 -8.31
CA GLU A 176 10.65 -7.65 -9.29
C GLU A 176 10.97 -8.73 -10.34
N LEU A 177 10.34 -9.90 -10.26
CA LEU A 177 10.49 -10.95 -11.27
C LEU A 177 9.45 -10.78 -12.37
N ARG A 178 9.88 -10.80 -13.64
CA ARG A 178 8.96 -10.76 -14.79
C ARG A 178 8.17 -12.07 -14.86
N ILE A 179 6.86 -11.98 -15.05
CA ILE A 179 5.94 -13.11 -15.09
C ILE A 179 5.03 -13.06 -16.32
N ASP A 180 4.66 -14.23 -16.82
CA ASP A 180 3.55 -14.39 -17.78
C ASP A 180 2.28 -14.89 -17.08
N ASN A 181 2.43 -15.78 -16.10
CA ASN A 181 1.38 -16.25 -15.21
C ASN A 181 2.00 -16.58 -13.84
N ALA A 182 1.46 -16.02 -12.76
CA ALA A 182 1.92 -16.36 -11.42
C ALA A 182 0.81 -16.18 -10.37
N THR A 183 1.01 -16.85 -9.25
CA THR A 183 0.19 -16.67 -8.05
C THR A 183 0.82 -15.61 -7.14
N ALA A 184 0.00 -14.71 -6.62
CA ALA A 184 0.39 -13.64 -5.71
C ALA A 184 -0.43 -13.68 -4.42
N ASN A 185 0.22 -13.32 -3.32
CA ASN A 185 -0.31 -13.36 -1.96
C ASN A 185 -0.43 -11.95 -1.36
N ASN A 186 -1.00 -11.89 -0.14
CA ASN A 186 -1.02 -10.66 0.65
C ASN A 186 0.40 -10.10 0.83
N GLY A 187 0.56 -8.80 0.61
CA GLY A 187 1.82 -8.08 0.79
C GLY A 187 2.75 -8.10 -0.42
N ASP A 188 2.49 -8.94 -1.42
CA ASP A 188 3.30 -9.00 -2.64
C ASP A 188 3.23 -7.70 -3.44
N ARG A 189 4.30 -7.41 -4.18
CA ARG A 189 4.41 -6.21 -5.03
C ARG A 189 4.23 -6.56 -6.49
N LEU A 190 3.16 -6.04 -7.08
CA LEU A 190 2.90 -6.09 -8.51
C LEU A 190 3.43 -4.80 -9.16
N ARG A 191 4.31 -4.92 -10.15
CA ARG A 191 4.79 -3.80 -10.95
C ARG A 191 4.39 -3.97 -12.42
N LEU A 192 3.73 -2.95 -12.95
CA LEU A 192 3.30 -2.82 -14.34
C LEU A 192 4.03 -1.62 -14.92
N ASP A 193 5.11 -1.86 -15.67
CA ASP A 193 6.03 -0.80 -16.10
C ASP A 193 6.52 0.08 -14.93
N VAL A 194 6.14 1.36 -14.92
CA VAL A 194 6.48 2.35 -13.87
C VAL A 194 5.52 2.34 -12.68
N TYR A 195 4.45 1.54 -12.72
CA TYR A 195 3.43 1.52 -11.69
C TYR A 195 3.60 0.32 -10.77
N THR A 196 3.87 0.59 -9.49
CA THR A 196 3.97 -0.40 -8.42
C THR A 196 2.73 -0.37 -7.53
N PHE A 197 2.23 -1.55 -7.24
CA PHE A 197 1.09 -1.82 -6.36
C PHE A 197 1.49 -2.86 -5.32
N ARG A 198 1.11 -2.60 -4.07
CA ARG A 198 1.09 -3.60 -3.02
C ARG A 198 -0.27 -4.30 -3.03
N ILE A 199 -0.22 -5.63 -3.05
CA ILE A 199 -1.40 -6.47 -2.94
C ILE A 199 -1.80 -6.53 -1.46
N VAL A 200 -3.06 -6.24 -1.18
CA VAL A 200 -3.63 -6.34 0.17
C VAL A 200 -4.78 -7.33 0.12
N ALA A 201 -4.61 -8.42 0.85
CA ALA A 201 -5.64 -9.44 0.98
C ALA A 201 -6.82 -8.93 1.82
N PRO A 202 -7.93 -9.66 1.73
CA PRO A 202 -8.98 -9.59 2.71
C PRO A 202 -8.45 -9.74 4.11
N ASP A 203 -8.59 -8.66 4.85
CA ASP A 203 -8.16 -8.57 6.22
C ASP A 203 -9.09 -9.37 7.16
N LEU A 204 -8.76 -10.63 7.41
CA LEU A 204 -9.19 -11.31 8.63
C LEU A 204 -8.52 -10.60 9.83
N GLU A 205 -9.11 -9.48 10.27
CA GLU A 205 -8.76 -8.70 11.49
C GLU A 205 -7.60 -7.66 11.44
N ASP A 206 -7.92 -6.39 11.16
CA ASP A 206 -7.22 -5.22 11.70
C ASP A 206 -8.18 -4.20 12.36
N SER A 207 -9.42 -4.60 12.64
CA SER A 207 -10.35 -3.86 13.54
C SER A 207 -10.50 -4.51 14.92
N LYS A 208 -9.47 -5.21 15.41
CA LYS A 208 -9.29 -5.29 16.87
C LYS A 208 -8.73 -3.96 17.32
N THR A 209 -9.63 -3.01 17.62
CA THR A 209 -9.44 -2.17 18.80
C THR A 209 -9.16 -3.13 19.95
N ARG A 210 -7.87 -3.44 20.19
CA ARG A 210 -7.47 -3.89 21.50
C ARG A 210 -7.72 -2.69 22.38
N ILE A 211 -8.91 -2.64 22.99
CA ILE A 211 -9.08 -1.96 24.25
C ILE A 211 -7.93 -2.51 25.09
N ARG A 212 -6.90 -1.69 25.32
CA ARG A 212 -5.94 -1.98 26.38
C ARG A 212 -6.82 -2.16 27.60
N LYS A 213 -6.82 -3.34 28.22
CA LYS A 213 -7.25 -3.44 29.62
C LYS A 213 -6.60 -2.24 30.33
N PRO A 214 -7.36 -1.46 31.13
CA PRO A 214 -6.80 -0.32 31.85
C PRO A 214 -5.46 -0.72 32.48
N ILE A 215 -4.47 0.16 32.35
CA ILE A 215 -3.21 0.07 33.08
C ILE A 215 -3.58 0.23 34.57
N ASP A 216 -3.98 -0.88 35.17
CA ASP A 216 -4.20 -1.01 36.61
C ASP A 216 -3.98 -2.48 37.04
N GLU A 217 -4.08 -3.45 36.12
CA GLU A 217 -3.77 -4.87 36.43
C GLU A 217 -2.28 -5.24 36.28
N LEU A 218 -1.38 -4.32 35.94
CA LEU A 218 0.07 -4.59 35.82
C LEU A 218 0.93 -4.03 36.96
N SER A 219 0.34 -3.39 37.98
CA SER A 219 1.08 -3.03 39.20
C SER A 219 1.08 -4.17 40.21
N LYS A 220 1.73 -5.28 39.86
CA LYS A 220 2.52 -5.97 40.88
C LYS A 220 3.94 -5.41 40.76
N PRO A 221 4.49 -4.74 41.79
CA PRO A 221 5.85 -4.25 41.73
C PRO A 221 6.76 -5.42 41.41
N VAL A 222 7.47 -5.34 40.27
CA VAL A 222 8.57 -6.26 40.01
C VAL A 222 9.63 -5.92 41.05
N GLU A 223 9.79 -6.80 42.03
CA GLU A 223 10.84 -6.71 43.03
C GLU A 223 12.19 -6.83 42.31
N ARG A 224 12.86 -5.70 42.09
CA ARG A 224 14.19 -5.66 41.48
C ARG A 224 15.16 -6.30 42.46
N LYS A 225 15.68 -7.48 42.12
CA LYS A 225 16.89 -8.00 42.77
C LYS A 225 17.99 -6.95 42.65
N LEU A 226 18.49 -6.47 43.79
CA LEU A 226 19.65 -5.59 43.86
C LEU A 226 20.83 -6.25 43.12
N PRO A 227 21.67 -5.46 42.42
CA PRO A 227 22.86 -5.99 41.77
C PRO A 227 23.77 -6.64 42.81
N SER A 228 24.13 -7.91 42.56
CA SER A 228 25.14 -8.61 43.37
C SER A 228 26.45 -7.84 43.35
N SER A 229 27.06 -7.68 44.53
CA SER A 229 28.34 -6.99 44.75
C SER A 229 29.57 -7.82 44.33
N GLU A 230 29.38 -9.00 43.74
CA GLU A 230 30.50 -9.82 43.26
C GLU A 230 30.90 -9.47 41.82
N PRO A 231 32.20 -9.24 41.53
CA PRO A 231 32.66 -8.97 40.18
C PRO A 231 32.50 -10.22 39.29
N LYS A 232 31.74 -10.06 38.20
CA LYS A 232 31.55 -11.11 37.19
C LYS A 232 32.90 -11.55 36.62
N ARG A 233 33.27 -12.82 36.82
CA ARG A 233 34.40 -13.47 36.12
C ARG A 233 33.95 -13.93 34.73
N TRP A 234 34.35 -13.19 33.70
CA TRP A 234 34.14 -13.57 32.31
C TRP A 234 35.17 -14.63 31.91
N LYS A 235 34.70 -15.83 31.53
CA LYS A 235 35.56 -16.83 30.88
C LYS A 235 35.42 -16.67 29.36
N THR A 236 36.41 -16.06 28.71
CA THR A 236 36.50 -16.02 27.25
C THR A 236 37.10 -17.32 26.72
N ARG A 237 36.55 -17.86 25.63
CA ARG A 237 37.16 -18.98 24.88
C ARG A 237 38.33 -18.48 24.05
N PRO A 238 39.40 -19.27 23.83
CA PRO A 238 40.51 -18.85 22.97
C PRO A 238 40.08 -18.79 21.51
N THR A 239 40.28 -17.65 20.85
CA THR A 239 40.15 -17.48 19.40
C THR A 239 41.46 -17.83 18.69
N SER A 240 41.37 -18.36 17.47
CA SER A 240 42.44 -18.85 16.58
C SER A 240 43.83 -18.18 16.68
N PRO A 241 44.93 -18.95 16.58
CA PRO A 241 46.27 -18.38 16.46
C PRO A 241 46.50 -17.90 15.03
N GLY A 242 46.41 -16.59 14.78
CA GLY A 242 46.63 -16.07 13.44
C GLY A 242 46.68 -14.55 13.37
N ASN A 243 47.91 -14.04 13.23
CA ASN A 243 48.27 -12.71 12.72
C ASN A 243 48.13 -11.49 13.62
N ARG A 244 48.53 -11.61 14.90
CA ARG A 244 48.99 -10.45 15.65
C ARG A 244 50.46 -10.20 15.31
N ILE A 245 50.72 -9.28 14.39
CA ILE A 245 52.05 -8.70 14.21
C ILE A 245 52.26 -7.79 15.44
N GLU A 246 53.10 -8.20 16.38
CA GLU A 246 53.50 -7.32 17.47
C GLU A 246 54.36 -6.18 16.88
N PRO A 247 54.11 -4.90 17.23
CA PRO A 247 55.02 -3.84 16.87
C PRO A 247 56.34 -4.07 17.61
N SER A 248 57.39 -4.41 16.86
CA SER A 248 58.74 -4.51 17.44
C SER A 248 59.09 -3.20 18.13
N LEU A 249 59.31 -3.27 19.44
CA LEU A 249 59.90 -2.18 20.21
C LEU A 249 61.31 -1.96 19.65
N ARG A 250 61.45 -0.96 18.78
CA ARG A 250 62.73 -0.49 18.26
C ARG A 250 63.51 0.13 19.42
N ASN A 251 64.20 -0.74 20.14
CA ASN A 251 65.11 -0.40 21.21
C ASN A 251 66.33 0.31 20.60
N GLY A 252 66.76 1.39 21.25
CA GLY A 252 67.78 2.30 20.74
C GLY A 252 69.11 1.61 20.44
N ARG A 253 69.53 1.70 19.17
CA ARG A 253 70.93 1.57 18.77
C ARG A 253 71.32 2.79 17.94
N ARG A 254 71.97 3.71 18.66
CA ARG A 254 72.86 4.80 18.25
C ARG A 254 73.16 4.90 16.75
N ASN A 255 72.86 6.07 16.19
CA ASN A 255 73.17 6.51 14.84
C ASN A 255 74.69 6.64 14.62
N ALA A 256 75.38 5.53 14.37
CA ALA A 256 76.80 5.54 13.96
C ALA A 256 77.00 6.05 12.52
N TRP A 257 75.97 6.02 11.68
CA TRP A 257 76.06 6.45 10.28
C TRP A 257 75.91 7.97 10.06
N LEU A 258 75.26 8.69 10.99
CA LEU A 258 75.18 10.15 10.90
C LEU A 258 76.52 10.84 11.18
N ALA A 259 77.38 10.24 12.02
CA ALA A 259 78.74 10.73 12.26
C ALA A 259 79.68 10.57 11.05
N LEU A 260 79.44 9.55 10.20
CA LEU A 260 80.22 9.32 8.99
C LEU A 260 79.89 10.32 7.86
N ILE A 261 78.64 10.79 7.77
CA ILE A 261 78.22 11.78 6.78
C ILE A 261 78.73 13.18 7.14
N THR A 262 78.79 13.52 8.43
CA THR A 262 79.38 14.80 8.87
C THR A 262 80.90 14.83 8.66
N ALA A 263 81.60 13.70 8.79
CA ALA A 263 83.05 13.64 8.59
C ALA A 263 83.45 13.78 7.10
N THR A 264 82.66 13.23 6.16
CA THR A 264 82.95 13.33 4.72
C THR A 264 82.67 14.70 4.15
N LEU A 265 81.64 15.41 4.64
CA LEU A 265 81.36 16.78 4.21
C LEU A 265 82.42 17.78 4.68
N VAL A 266 82.96 17.61 5.88
CA VAL A 266 84.07 18.44 6.39
C VAL A 266 85.36 18.17 5.60
N ALA A 267 85.67 16.91 5.27
CA ALA A 267 86.83 16.58 4.44
C ALA A 267 86.72 17.14 3.01
N ALA A 268 85.53 17.08 2.39
CA ALA A 268 85.31 17.66 1.06
C ALA A 268 85.44 19.19 1.06
N ALA A 269 84.96 19.87 2.10
CA ALA A 269 85.11 21.33 2.23
C ALA A 269 86.58 21.75 2.40
N ILE A 270 87.39 20.98 3.14
CA ILE A 270 88.83 21.24 3.30
C ILE A 270 89.59 21.02 1.99
N VAL A 271 89.25 20.00 1.19
CA VAL A 271 89.89 19.75 -0.12
C VAL A 271 89.53 20.84 -1.13
N ILE A 272 88.30 21.34 -1.13
CA ILE A 272 87.88 22.45 -1.99
C ILE A 272 88.59 23.76 -1.59
N PHE A 273 88.81 24.00 -0.29
CA PHE A 273 89.52 25.17 0.21
C PHE A 273 91.05 25.13 -0.03
N LEU A 274 91.64 23.95 -0.23
CA LEU A 274 93.07 23.78 -0.55
C LEU A 274 93.37 23.76 -2.06
N LEU A 275 92.34 23.84 -2.91
CA LEU A 275 92.46 23.86 -4.38
C LEU A 275 92.02 25.22 -4.99
N TRP A 276 92.01 26.28 -4.19
CA TRP A 276 91.79 27.67 -4.62
C TRP A 276 92.80 28.61 -3.96
#